data_AF-V9IBP6-F1
#
_entry.id   AF-V9IBP6-F1
#
_cell.length_a   1.000
_cell.length_b   1.000
_cell.length_c   1.000
_cell.angle_alpha   90.00
_cell.angle_beta   90.00
_cell.angle_gamma   90.00
#
_symmetry.space_group_name_H-M   'P 1'
#
loop_
_entity.id
_entity.type
_entity.pdbx_description
1 polymer ?
#
loop_
_entity_poly.entity_id
_entity_poly.type
_entity_poly.pdbx_seq_one_letter_code
_entity_poly.pdbx_strand_id
1 'polypeptide(L)'
;MFGCCWCCSALRPRYKRLVDNIFPVNPQDGLVKNNMEKLTFYSLSSPEKLDRIGEYLFQRASRDIYRRRNGFVVIAMEAMDQLLVACHAQTLNLFVESFLKMIQKLLESTDPQLQILATQSFVRFANIEQDTPSYHTRYDFFVSKYSAMCHSNHNDPAIRKQIRLAGIQGLQGVVRKTLSDDLVENIWEPVHMDKIVPSLLYNMQNSRYSNKEDTTQNNPTEQSDPPQFAETCMRELVGRASFGHIRCVIRPVLRFVFN
;
A
#
# COMPACT_ATOMS: atom_id res chain seq x y z
N MET A 1 -31.31 -31.67 19.37
CA MET A 1 -30.75 -31.03 20.58
C MET A 1 -29.99 -29.78 20.16
N PHE A 2 -30.63 -28.62 20.25
CA PHE A 2 -30.00 -27.32 20.15
C PHE A 2 -29.40 -26.98 21.52
N GLY A 3 -28.10 -26.68 21.61
CA GLY A 3 -27.51 -26.30 22.89
C GLY A 3 -26.05 -25.86 22.79
N CYS A 4 -25.79 -24.67 23.33
CA CYS A 4 -24.48 -24.10 23.67
C CYS A 4 -23.61 -23.48 22.55
N CYS A 5 -23.98 -22.27 22.10
CA CYS A 5 -23.01 -21.35 21.50
C CYS A 5 -23.34 -19.86 21.74
N TRP A 6 -23.76 -19.47 22.96
CA TRP A 6 -24.04 -18.04 23.26
C TRP A 6 -23.33 -17.47 24.49
N CYS A 7 -22.59 -18.26 25.28
CA CYS A 7 -21.90 -17.74 26.47
C CYS A 7 -20.48 -17.17 26.23
N CYS A 8 -19.93 -17.25 25.01
CA CYS A 8 -18.54 -16.86 24.74
C CYS A 8 -18.34 -15.36 24.43
N SER A 9 -19.40 -14.58 24.22
CA SER A 9 -19.27 -13.16 23.89
C SER A 9 -18.87 -12.30 25.11
N ALA A 10 -19.19 -12.72 26.34
CA ALA A 10 -18.90 -11.98 27.56
C ALA A 10 -17.42 -12.06 27.99
N LEU A 11 -16.73 -13.18 27.69
CA LEU A 11 -15.30 -13.37 27.99
C LEU A 11 -14.36 -12.74 26.96
N ARG A 12 -14.89 -12.23 25.85
CA ARG A 12 -14.05 -11.67 24.79
C ARG A 12 -13.56 -10.27 25.17
N PRO A 13 -12.25 -9.98 25.04
CA PRO A 13 -11.71 -8.65 25.32
C PRO A 13 -12.48 -7.56 24.58
N ARG A 14 -12.73 -6.43 25.25
CA ARG A 14 -13.56 -5.33 24.73
C ARG A 14 -13.14 -4.87 23.34
N TYR A 15 -11.84 -4.72 23.10
CA TYR A 15 -11.30 -4.29 21.80
C TYR A 15 -11.67 -5.24 20.65
N LYS A 16 -11.68 -6.57 20.88
CA LYS A 16 -12.08 -7.55 19.84
C LYS A 16 -13.55 -7.40 19.48
N ARG A 17 -14.42 -7.14 20.47
CA ARG A 17 -15.85 -6.91 20.23
C ARG A 17 -16.07 -5.63 19.44
N LEU A 18 -15.35 -4.55 19.77
CA LEU A 18 -15.42 -3.30 19.01
C LEU A 18 -14.99 -3.51 17.55
N VAL A 19 -13.88 -4.23 17.32
CA VAL A 19 -13.44 -4.59 15.96
C VAL A 19 -14.48 -5.44 15.26
N ASP A 20 -15.00 -6.51 15.86
CA ASP A 20 -15.96 -7.39 15.19
C ASP A 20 -17.26 -6.64 14.81
N ASN A 21 -17.66 -5.63 15.60
CA ASN A 21 -18.85 -4.83 15.33
C ASN A 21 -18.72 -3.88 14.12
N ILE A 22 -17.50 -3.59 13.63
CA ILE A 22 -17.35 -2.76 12.42
C ILE A 22 -17.66 -3.56 11.14
N PHE A 23 -17.70 -4.90 11.23
CA PHE A 23 -17.99 -5.78 10.11
C PHE A 23 -19.49 -6.06 10.03
N PRO A 24 -20.14 -5.80 8.88
CA PRO A 24 -21.52 -6.17 8.65
C PRO A 24 -21.68 -7.68 8.44
N VAL A 25 -22.94 -8.14 8.37
CA VAL A 25 -23.26 -9.53 7.99
C VAL A 25 -22.89 -9.79 6.53
N ASN A 26 -23.19 -8.83 5.63
CA ASN A 26 -22.85 -8.92 4.22
C ASN A 26 -21.75 -7.91 3.88
N PRO A 27 -20.69 -8.31 3.16
CA PRO A 27 -19.57 -7.41 2.88
C PRO A 27 -19.94 -6.23 1.96
N GLN A 28 -21.06 -6.32 1.23
CA GLN A 28 -21.55 -5.24 0.37
C GLN A 28 -22.07 -4.03 1.15
N ASP A 29 -22.43 -4.22 2.42
CA ASP A 29 -22.90 -3.14 3.29
C ASP A 29 -21.75 -2.20 3.72
N GLY A 30 -20.50 -2.61 3.48
CA GLY A 30 -19.30 -1.83 3.78
C GLY A 30 -19.02 -1.68 5.28
N LEU A 31 -18.02 -0.85 5.60
CA LEU A 31 -17.62 -0.59 6.97
C LEU A 31 -18.74 0.13 7.75
N VAL A 32 -19.11 -0.42 8.92
CA VAL A 32 -20.18 0.15 9.75
C VAL A 32 -19.70 1.42 10.46
N LYS A 33 -19.97 2.59 9.87
CA LYS A 33 -19.45 3.91 10.29
C LYS A 33 -19.58 4.20 11.79
N ASN A 34 -20.79 4.08 12.36
CA ASN A 34 -21.01 4.36 13.79
C ASN A 34 -20.20 3.46 14.72
N ASN A 35 -19.89 2.23 14.30
CA ASN A 35 -19.05 1.31 15.09
C ASN A 35 -17.57 1.60 14.87
N MET A 36 -17.19 2.06 13.68
CA MET A 36 -15.85 2.53 13.40
C MET A 36 -15.50 3.77 14.23
N GLU A 37 -16.38 4.76 14.33
CA GLU A 37 -16.19 5.95 15.19
C GLU A 37 -15.96 5.56 16.66
N LYS A 38 -16.73 4.60 17.19
CA LYS A 38 -16.53 4.06 18.54
C LYS A 38 -15.18 3.36 18.70
N LEU A 39 -14.75 2.62 17.67
CA LEU A 39 -13.43 1.97 17.66
C LEU A 39 -12.32 3.02 17.64
N THR A 40 -12.42 4.06 16.80
CA THR A 40 -11.48 5.18 16.73
C THR A 40 -11.38 5.90 18.07
N PHE A 41 -12.51 6.28 18.67
CA PHE A 41 -12.53 6.91 20.00
C PHE A 41 -11.88 6.04 21.07
N TYR A 42 -12.16 4.73 21.05
CA TYR A 42 -11.55 3.78 21.97
C TYR A 42 -10.02 3.68 21.78
N SER A 43 -9.55 3.64 20.54
CA SER A 43 -8.12 3.62 20.21
C SER A 43 -7.41 4.88 20.69
N LEU A 44 -8.01 6.06 20.51
CA LEU A 44 -7.46 7.34 20.98
C LEU A 44 -7.42 7.44 22.51
N SER A 45 -8.42 6.87 23.18
CA SER A 45 -8.50 6.85 24.64
C SER A 45 -7.56 5.82 25.29
N SER A 46 -7.07 4.84 24.53
CA SER A 46 -6.22 3.75 25.03
C SER A 46 -5.19 3.33 23.98
N PRO A 47 -4.14 4.13 23.77
CA PRO A 47 -3.17 3.92 22.69
C PRO A 47 -2.44 2.56 22.76
N GLU A 48 -2.27 1.99 23.96
CA GLU A 48 -1.68 0.67 24.15
C GLU A 48 -2.55 -0.48 23.60
N LYS A 49 -3.82 -0.20 23.27
CA LYS A 49 -4.72 -1.16 22.61
C LYS A 49 -4.67 -1.07 21.10
N LEU A 50 -4.19 0.04 20.54
CA LEU A 50 -4.16 0.26 19.09
C LEU A 50 -3.35 -0.83 18.38
N ASP A 51 -2.19 -1.20 18.94
CA ASP A 51 -1.39 -2.32 18.45
C ASP A 51 -2.19 -3.64 18.41
N ARG A 52 -2.86 -3.99 19.51
CA ARG A 52 -3.68 -5.22 19.59
C ARG A 52 -4.86 -5.20 18.63
N ILE A 53 -5.40 -4.02 18.33
CA ILE A 53 -6.46 -3.82 17.32
C ILE A 53 -5.88 -4.08 15.92
N GLY A 54 -4.73 -3.49 15.60
CA GLY A 54 -4.02 -3.71 14.33
C GLY A 54 -3.71 -5.19 14.09
N GLU A 55 -3.11 -5.87 15.06
CA GLU A 55 -2.78 -7.30 14.97
C GLU A 55 -4.05 -8.17 14.81
N TYR A 56 -5.14 -7.83 15.52
CA TYR A 56 -6.39 -8.58 15.38
C TYR A 56 -7.06 -8.38 14.01
N LEU A 57 -7.01 -7.16 13.46
CA LEU A 57 -7.45 -6.86 12.09
C LEU A 57 -6.60 -7.64 11.08
N PHE A 58 -5.27 -7.64 11.23
CA PHE A 58 -4.34 -8.42 10.42
C PHE A 58 -4.67 -9.92 10.40
N GLN A 59 -4.82 -10.53 11.58
CA GLN A 59 -5.18 -11.94 11.69
C GLN A 59 -6.54 -12.24 11.05
N ARG A 60 -7.52 -11.33 11.22
CA ARG A 60 -8.84 -11.50 10.63
C ARG A 60 -8.80 -11.46 9.11
N ALA A 61 -8.23 -10.41 8.52
CA ALA A 61 -8.16 -10.30 7.08
C ALA A 61 -7.29 -11.42 6.47
N SER A 62 -6.21 -11.84 7.13
CA SER A 62 -5.40 -12.99 6.69
C SER A 62 -6.23 -14.27 6.53
N ARG A 63 -7.16 -14.54 7.47
CA ARG A 63 -8.11 -15.66 7.35
C ARG A 63 -9.11 -15.45 6.22
N ASP A 64 -9.58 -14.22 6.02
CA ASP A 64 -10.56 -13.91 4.98
C ASP A 64 -9.94 -13.94 3.57
N ILE A 65 -8.66 -13.57 3.41
CA ILE A 65 -7.86 -13.77 2.19
C ILE A 65 -7.80 -15.27 1.86
N TYR A 66 -7.41 -16.11 2.82
CA TYR A 66 -7.36 -17.57 2.62
C TYR A 66 -8.72 -18.15 2.21
N ARG A 67 -9.81 -17.61 2.76
CA ARG A 67 -11.19 -18.02 2.46
C ARG A 67 -11.79 -17.33 1.24
N ARG A 68 -11.01 -16.51 0.51
CA ARG A 68 -11.43 -15.73 -0.66
C ARG A 68 -12.62 -14.81 -0.40
N ARG A 69 -12.72 -14.24 0.81
CA ARG A 69 -13.79 -13.31 1.21
C ARG A 69 -13.31 -11.87 1.09
N ASN A 70 -12.96 -11.46 -0.13
CA ASN A 70 -12.28 -10.19 -0.40
C ASN A 70 -13.06 -8.97 0.10
N GLY A 71 -14.40 -9.00 0.08
CA GLY A 71 -15.19 -7.88 0.61
C GLY A 71 -14.94 -7.58 2.09
N PHE A 72 -14.72 -8.61 2.93
CA PHE A 72 -14.33 -8.38 4.33
C PHE A 72 -12.87 -7.92 4.47
N VAL A 73 -12.01 -8.29 3.53
CA VAL A 73 -10.62 -7.82 3.48
C VAL A 73 -10.59 -6.31 3.18
N VAL A 74 -11.44 -5.84 2.26
CA VAL A 74 -11.60 -4.40 1.97
C VAL A 74 -12.02 -3.64 3.22
N ILE A 75 -13.02 -4.15 3.96
CA ILE A 75 -13.48 -3.51 5.20
C ILE A 75 -12.38 -3.46 6.26
N ALA A 76 -11.60 -4.53 6.40
CA ALA A 76 -10.48 -4.57 7.35
C ALA A 76 -9.40 -3.53 6.98
N MET A 77 -9.07 -3.40 5.70
CA MET A 77 -8.12 -2.39 5.21
C MET A 77 -8.63 -0.97 5.42
N GLU A 78 -9.89 -0.71 5.08
CA GLU A 78 -10.52 0.61 5.28
C GLU A 78 -10.51 1.01 6.76
N ALA A 79 -10.80 0.07 7.67
CA ALA A 79 -10.71 0.31 9.10
C ALA A 79 -9.28 0.66 9.54
N MET A 80 -8.26 -0.04 9.02
CA MET A 80 -6.87 0.27 9.34
C MET A 80 -6.44 1.63 8.80
N ASP A 81 -6.87 2.01 7.59
CA ASP A 81 -6.60 3.33 7.01
C ASP A 81 -7.21 4.46 7.87
N GLN A 82 -8.46 4.29 8.33
CA GLN A 82 -9.09 5.29 9.20
C GLN A 82 -8.39 5.41 10.56
N LEU A 83 -7.97 4.30 11.16
CA LEU A 83 -7.20 4.31 12.41
C LEU A 83 -5.85 5.00 12.23
N LEU A 84 -5.18 4.75 11.11
CA LEU A 84 -3.90 5.34 10.78
C LEU A 84 -3.98 6.87 10.68
N VAL A 85 -5.04 7.40 10.05
CA VAL A 85 -5.27 8.85 9.93
C VAL A 85 -5.68 9.49 11.25
N ALA A 86 -6.49 8.78 12.05
CA ALA A 86 -7.04 9.34 13.28
C ALA A 86 -6.02 9.39 14.44
N CYS A 87 -5.00 8.54 14.44
CA CYS A 87 -4.03 8.41 15.54
C CYS A 87 -2.74 9.22 15.28
N HIS A 88 -2.03 9.61 16.34
CA HIS A 88 -0.81 10.43 16.25
C HIS A 88 0.49 9.59 16.36
N ALA A 89 1.56 10.07 15.72
CA ALA A 89 2.85 9.42 15.48
C ALA A 89 3.42 8.60 16.65
N GLN A 90 3.45 9.18 17.86
CA GLN A 90 4.06 8.54 19.04
C GLN A 90 3.40 7.21 19.43
N THR A 91 2.15 7.00 19.03
CA THR A 91 1.34 5.82 19.35
C THR A 91 1.26 4.82 18.19
N LEU A 92 1.83 5.15 17.03
CA LEU A 92 1.64 4.42 15.78
C LEU A 92 2.65 3.29 15.53
N ASN A 93 3.81 3.25 16.19
CA ASN A 93 4.93 2.40 15.77
C ASN A 93 4.56 0.91 15.56
N LEU A 94 3.94 0.27 16.55
CA LEU A 94 3.56 -1.13 16.45
C LEU A 94 2.32 -1.35 15.57
N PHE A 95 1.41 -0.37 15.55
CA PHE A 95 0.25 -0.41 14.66
C PHE A 95 0.65 -0.33 13.19
N VAL A 96 1.60 0.53 12.86
CA VAL A 96 2.16 0.65 11.51
C VAL A 96 2.89 -0.62 11.13
N GLU A 97 3.56 -1.31 12.06
CA GLU A 97 4.10 -2.63 11.77
C GLU A 97 3.00 -3.63 11.36
N SER A 98 1.89 -3.68 12.09
CA SER A 98 0.72 -4.49 11.75
C SER A 98 0.10 -4.08 10.41
N PHE A 99 0.05 -2.77 10.13
CA PHE A 99 -0.42 -2.22 8.85
C PHE A 99 0.47 -2.67 7.69
N LEU A 100 1.78 -2.49 7.79
CA LEU A 100 2.72 -2.89 6.74
C LEU A 100 2.74 -4.40 6.53
N LYS A 101 2.57 -5.21 7.59
CA LYS A 101 2.35 -6.67 7.45
C LYS A 101 1.10 -6.99 6.65
N MET A 102 0.00 -6.27 6.88
CA MET A 102 -1.23 -6.41 6.10
C MET A 102 -1.02 -6.04 4.62
N ILE A 103 -0.39 -4.90 4.35
CA ILE A 103 -0.06 -4.46 2.98
C ILE A 103 0.78 -5.52 2.27
N GLN A 104 1.85 -5.99 2.92
CA GLN A 104 2.69 -7.07 2.40
C GLN A 104 1.86 -8.30 2.06
N LYS A 105 0.99 -8.74 2.97
CA LYS A 105 0.15 -9.92 2.77
C LYS A 105 -0.80 -9.81 1.58
N LEU A 106 -1.36 -8.62 1.37
CA LEU A 106 -2.24 -8.35 0.22
C LEU A 106 -1.45 -8.29 -1.09
N LEU A 107 -0.26 -7.69 -1.09
CA LEU A 107 0.61 -7.65 -2.26
C LEU A 107 1.14 -9.03 -2.66
N GLU A 108 1.30 -9.95 -1.71
CA GLU A 108 1.62 -11.36 -1.97
C GLU A 108 0.49 -12.12 -2.70
N SER A 109 -0.74 -11.59 -2.70
CA SER A 109 -1.85 -12.16 -3.44
C SER A 109 -1.63 -12.10 -4.96
N THR A 110 -2.16 -13.08 -5.68
CA THR A 110 -2.26 -13.06 -7.15
C THR A 110 -3.45 -12.25 -7.65
N ASP A 111 -4.37 -11.86 -6.76
CA ASP A 111 -5.55 -11.06 -7.10
C ASP A 111 -5.16 -9.59 -7.36
N PRO A 112 -5.36 -9.07 -8.59
CA PRO A 112 -5.06 -7.68 -8.92
C PRO A 112 -5.77 -6.67 -8.01
N GLN A 113 -7.01 -6.94 -7.60
CA GLN A 113 -7.79 -6.01 -6.78
C GLN A 113 -7.21 -5.88 -5.38
N LEU A 114 -6.68 -6.98 -4.80
CA LEU A 114 -6.01 -6.93 -3.51
C LEU A 114 -4.67 -6.19 -3.60
N GLN A 115 -3.92 -6.35 -4.70
CA GLN A 115 -2.68 -5.60 -4.93
C GLN A 115 -2.95 -4.10 -5.07
N ILE A 116 -3.99 -3.72 -5.82
CA ILE A 116 -4.40 -2.32 -5.99
C ILE A 116 -4.86 -1.72 -4.66
N LEU A 117 -5.72 -2.41 -3.90
CA LEU A 117 -6.16 -2.00 -2.57
C LEU A 117 -4.97 -1.75 -1.64
N ALA A 118 -4.03 -2.69 -1.56
CA ALA A 118 -2.84 -2.56 -0.74
C ALA A 118 -2.00 -1.35 -1.14
N THR A 119 -1.82 -1.14 -2.45
CA THR A 119 -1.08 0.02 -2.96
C THR A 119 -1.75 1.33 -2.56
N GLN A 120 -3.08 1.44 -2.71
CA GLN A 120 -3.82 2.66 -2.35
C GLN A 120 -3.67 3.00 -0.86
N SER A 121 -3.84 2.01 0.02
CA SER A 121 -3.62 2.17 1.46
C SER A 121 -2.18 2.54 1.77
N PHE A 122 -1.20 1.92 1.12
CA PHE A 122 0.22 2.26 1.30
C PHE A 122 0.54 3.70 0.85
N VAL A 123 -0.03 4.17 -0.26
CA VAL A 123 0.14 5.56 -0.73
C VAL A 123 -0.49 6.54 0.26
N ARG A 124 -1.67 6.23 0.82
CA ARG A 124 -2.28 7.02 1.90
C ARG A 124 -1.33 7.12 3.10
N PHE A 125 -0.76 6.00 3.54
CA PHE A 125 0.27 5.98 4.59
C PHE A 125 1.51 6.81 4.23
N ALA A 126 2.00 6.69 3.00
CA ALA A 126 3.19 7.42 2.54
C ALA A 126 3.01 8.94 2.55
N ASN A 127 1.77 9.42 2.46
CA ASN A 127 1.43 10.85 2.47
C ASN A 127 1.24 11.44 3.88
N ILE A 128 1.30 10.63 4.94
CA ILE A 128 1.23 11.13 6.31
C ILE A 128 2.63 11.67 6.68
N GLU A 129 2.76 12.99 6.88
CA GLU A 129 4.03 13.71 7.12
C GLU A 129 4.72 13.41 8.46
N GLN A 130 4.18 12.49 9.27
CA GLN A 130 4.74 12.17 10.58
C GLN A 130 6.03 11.35 10.49
N ASP A 131 7.02 11.70 11.32
CA ASP A 131 8.24 10.93 11.59
C ASP A 131 7.87 9.54 12.12
N THR A 132 7.63 8.63 11.19
CA THR A 132 7.34 7.23 11.51
C THR A 132 8.67 6.52 11.48
N PRO A 133 9.07 5.78 12.54
CA PRO A 133 10.35 5.07 12.55
C PRO A 133 10.47 4.15 11.34
N SER A 134 11.69 4.00 10.85
CA SER A 134 11.91 3.36 9.56
C SER A 134 11.77 1.84 9.62
N TYR A 135 10.89 1.31 8.76
CA TYR A 135 10.58 -0.12 8.65
C TYR A 135 11.42 -0.82 7.57
N HIS A 136 12.72 -0.54 7.60
CA HIS A 136 13.79 -0.97 6.67
C HIS A 136 13.54 -2.30 5.93
N THR A 137 13.55 -3.42 6.66
CA THR A 137 13.47 -4.76 6.06
C THR A 137 12.21 -5.00 5.22
N ARG A 138 11.12 -4.25 5.45
CA ARG A 138 9.90 -4.38 4.62
C ARG A 138 9.99 -3.55 3.35
N TYR A 139 10.77 -2.47 3.32
CA TYR A 139 10.95 -1.67 2.10
C TYR A 139 11.66 -2.45 1.01
N ASP A 140 12.58 -3.35 1.36
CA ASP A 140 13.17 -4.30 0.41
C ASP A 140 12.13 -5.13 -0.34
N PHE A 141 11.16 -5.67 0.42
CA PHE A 141 10.02 -6.39 -0.14
C PHE A 141 9.16 -5.45 -1.00
N PHE A 142 8.81 -4.26 -0.50
CA PHE A 142 7.95 -3.32 -1.23
C PHE A 142 8.58 -2.83 -2.53
N VAL A 143 9.87 -2.45 -2.52
CA VAL A 143 10.60 -2.08 -3.74
C VAL A 143 10.55 -3.24 -4.73
N SER A 144 10.92 -4.45 -4.30
CA SER A 144 10.95 -5.61 -5.19
C SER A 144 9.57 -5.94 -5.77
N LYS A 145 8.52 -5.88 -4.93
CA LYS A 145 7.15 -6.23 -5.33
C LYS A 145 6.52 -5.16 -6.22
N TYR A 146 6.66 -3.88 -5.90
CA TYR A 146 6.14 -2.79 -6.72
C TYR A 146 6.88 -2.67 -8.06
N SER A 147 8.22 -2.86 -8.07
CA SER A 147 8.97 -3.00 -9.33
C SER A 147 8.43 -4.16 -10.18
N ALA A 148 8.15 -5.33 -9.59
CA ALA A 148 7.54 -6.44 -10.35
C ALA A 148 6.15 -6.08 -10.91
N MET A 149 5.33 -5.32 -10.16
CA MET A 149 4.04 -4.82 -10.64
C MET A 149 4.17 -3.85 -11.81
N CYS A 150 5.20 -2.98 -11.83
CA CYS A 150 5.53 -2.11 -12.96
C CYS A 150 5.79 -2.88 -14.27
N HIS A 151 6.23 -4.13 -14.18
CA HIS A 151 6.48 -5.03 -15.32
C HIS A 151 5.35 -6.04 -15.55
N SER A 152 4.18 -5.85 -14.95
CA SER A 152 3.06 -6.79 -15.07
C SER A 152 2.74 -7.08 -16.53
N ASN A 153 2.61 -8.38 -16.85
CA ASN A 153 2.23 -8.88 -18.17
C ASN A 153 0.87 -9.59 -18.12
N HIS A 154 -0.07 -9.04 -17.34
CA HIS A 154 -1.41 -9.59 -17.23
C HIS A 154 -2.10 -9.63 -18.61
N ASN A 155 -2.84 -10.72 -18.90
CA ASN A 155 -3.47 -10.96 -20.20
C ASN A 155 -4.45 -9.86 -20.58
N ASP A 156 -5.31 -9.46 -19.63
CA ASP A 156 -6.22 -8.33 -19.79
C ASP A 156 -5.45 -6.99 -19.79
N PRO A 157 -5.50 -6.20 -20.88
CA PRO A 157 -4.85 -4.89 -20.98
C PRO A 157 -5.27 -3.86 -19.94
N ALA A 158 -6.55 -3.81 -19.56
CA ALA A 158 -7.05 -2.85 -18.59
C ALA A 158 -6.52 -3.20 -17.19
N ILE A 159 -6.59 -4.47 -16.81
CA ILE A 159 -6.02 -4.94 -15.53
C ILE A 159 -4.50 -4.75 -15.51
N ARG A 160 -3.81 -5.05 -16.63
CA ARG A 160 -2.37 -4.81 -16.76
C ARG A 160 -2.03 -3.35 -16.52
N LYS A 161 -2.78 -2.41 -17.12
CA LYS A 161 -2.60 -0.96 -16.92
C LYS A 161 -2.76 -0.59 -15.44
N GLN A 162 -3.79 -1.10 -14.77
CA GLN A 162 -4.05 -0.84 -13.35
C GLN A 162 -2.95 -1.38 -12.43
N ILE A 163 -2.48 -2.61 -12.65
CA ILE A 163 -1.39 -3.19 -11.86
C ILE A 163 -0.10 -2.38 -12.02
N ARG A 164 0.23 -1.97 -13.26
CA ARG A 164 1.43 -1.16 -13.53
C ARG A 164 1.34 0.21 -12.88
N LEU A 165 0.18 0.87 -12.97
CA LEU A 165 -0.08 2.14 -12.29
C LEU A 165 0.10 1.99 -10.78
N ALA A 166 -0.49 0.95 -10.19
CA ALA A 166 -0.32 0.64 -8.78
C ALA A 166 1.16 0.40 -8.42
N GLY A 167 1.91 -0.33 -9.24
CA GLY A 167 3.36 -0.49 -9.06
C GLY A 167 4.10 0.85 -8.99
N ILE A 168 3.82 1.77 -9.91
CA ILE A 168 4.45 3.10 -9.95
C ILE A 168 4.08 3.92 -8.70
N GLN A 169 2.80 3.95 -8.34
CA GLN A 169 2.31 4.65 -7.15
C GLN A 169 2.94 4.10 -5.86
N GLY A 170 3.08 2.78 -5.76
CA GLY A 170 3.76 2.12 -4.66
C GLY A 170 5.23 2.50 -4.56
N LEU A 171 5.96 2.50 -5.69
CA LEU A 171 7.35 2.95 -5.73
C LEU A 171 7.48 4.43 -5.31
N GLN A 172 6.59 5.30 -5.78
CA GLN A 172 6.58 6.70 -5.37
C GLN A 172 6.36 6.85 -3.85
N GLY A 173 5.45 6.06 -3.28
CA GLY A 173 5.21 6.02 -1.84
C GLY A 173 6.44 5.57 -1.04
N VAL A 174 7.17 4.57 -1.53
CA VAL A 174 8.44 4.12 -0.91
C VAL A 174 9.46 5.25 -0.96
N VAL A 175 9.71 5.82 -2.14
CA VAL A 175 10.66 6.93 -2.35
C VAL A 175 10.34 8.10 -1.42
N ARG A 176 9.06 8.42 -1.23
CA ARG A 176 8.62 9.48 -0.32
C ARG A 176 8.97 9.16 1.13
N LYS A 177 8.69 7.94 1.61
CA LYS A 177 8.90 7.55 3.02
C LYS A 177 10.36 7.28 3.38
N THR A 178 11.19 6.84 2.44
CA THR A 178 12.60 6.51 2.70
C THR A 178 13.54 7.69 2.54
N LEU A 179 13.09 8.81 1.95
CA LEU A 179 13.91 10.02 1.76
C LEU A 179 13.67 11.09 2.83
N SER A 180 12.79 10.83 3.80
CA SER A 180 12.46 11.78 4.87
C SER A 180 13.40 11.71 6.08
N ASP A 181 14.30 10.72 6.16
CA ASP A 181 15.10 10.46 7.36
C ASP A 181 16.57 10.17 6.99
N ASP A 182 17.48 11.01 7.48
CA ASP A 182 18.93 10.96 7.21
C ASP A 182 19.66 9.79 7.91
N LEU A 183 18.97 9.04 8.78
CA LEU A 183 19.55 7.91 9.55
C LEU A 183 19.23 6.52 8.96
N VAL A 184 18.63 6.47 7.77
CA VAL A 184 17.89 5.29 7.30
C VAL A 184 18.60 4.52 6.16
N GLU A 185 18.37 3.20 6.11
CA GLU A 185 18.71 2.29 5.00
C GLU A 185 18.56 3.01 3.67
N ASN A 186 19.68 3.09 2.97
CA ASN A 186 19.86 4.10 1.97
C ASN A 186 19.10 3.64 0.73
N ILE A 187 17.93 4.22 0.45
CA ILE A 187 17.17 3.95 -0.79
C ILE A 187 18.04 4.09 -2.04
N TRP A 188 19.12 4.88 -1.96
CA TRP A 188 20.13 5.03 -3.01
C TRP A 188 21.05 3.82 -3.19
N GLU A 189 20.94 2.77 -2.38
CA GLU A 189 21.68 1.53 -2.56
C GLU A 189 21.33 0.87 -3.90
N PRO A 190 22.31 0.25 -4.56
CA PRO A 190 22.10 -0.42 -5.83
C PRO A 190 20.97 -1.45 -5.79
N VAL A 191 20.79 -2.17 -4.67
CA VAL A 191 19.75 -3.19 -4.50
C VAL A 191 18.33 -2.65 -4.72
N HIS A 192 18.11 -1.36 -4.44
CA HIS A 192 16.84 -0.69 -4.70
C HIS A 192 16.86 0.08 -6.02
N MET A 193 17.88 0.91 -6.27
CA MET A 193 17.93 1.78 -7.46
C MET A 193 18.00 1.00 -8.77
N ASP A 194 18.68 -0.15 -8.81
CA ASP A 194 18.72 -1.03 -9.99
C ASP A 194 17.34 -1.69 -10.27
N LYS A 195 16.37 -1.59 -9.35
CA LYS A 195 14.97 -2.02 -9.58
C LYS A 195 14.04 -0.85 -9.87
N ILE A 196 14.15 0.23 -9.10
CA ILE A 196 13.25 1.40 -9.19
C ILE A 196 13.41 2.08 -10.54
N VAL A 197 14.64 2.48 -10.89
CA VAL A 197 14.89 3.30 -12.08
C VAL A 197 14.48 2.57 -13.37
N PRO A 198 14.90 1.31 -13.64
CA PRO A 198 14.46 0.60 -14.83
C PRO A 198 12.94 0.38 -14.89
N SER A 199 12.29 0.19 -13.74
CA SER A 199 10.82 0.01 -13.68
C SER A 199 10.05 1.27 -14.07
N LEU A 200 10.53 2.45 -13.65
CA LEU A 200 9.97 3.73 -14.08
C LEU A 200 10.23 3.97 -15.57
N LEU A 201 11.46 3.76 -16.04
CA LEU A 201 11.81 3.97 -17.45
C LEU A 201 11.02 3.05 -18.40
N TYR A 202 10.80 1.78 -18.03
CA TYR A 202 9.97 0.84 -18.79
C TYR A 202 8.55 1.38 -19.00
N ASN A 203 7.94 1.94 -17.95
CA ASN A 203 6.60 2.51 -18.05
C ASN A 203 6.57 3.85 -18.79
N MET A 204 7.65 4.63 -18.74
CA MET A 204 7.79 5.86 -19.54
C MET A 204 7.93 5.57 -21.04
N GLN A 205 8.71 4.55 -21.43
CA GLN A 205 8.94 4.20 -22.85
C GLN A 205 7.65 3.75 -23.55
N ASN A 206 6.74 3.07 -22.85
CA ASN A 206 5.46 2.65 -23.43
C ASN A 206 4.58 3.83 -23.92
N SER A 207 4.77 5.06 -23.42
CA SER A 207 4.09 6.25 -23.99
C SER A 207 4.53 6.58 -25.41
N ARG A 208 5.81 6.36 -25.73
CA ARG A 208 6.38 6.71 -27.04
C ARG A 208 5.89 5.80 -28.17
N TYR A 209 5.40 4.62 -27.83
CA TYR A 209 4.83 3.66 -28.79
C TYR A 209 3.29 3.75 -28.88
N SER A 210 2.58 4.08 -27.80
CA SER A 210 1.11 4.29 -27.85
C SER A 210 0.68 5.58 -28.55
N ASN A 211 1.49 6.65 -28.50
CA ASN A 211 1.14 7.94 -29.11
C ASN A 211 1.18 7.96 -30.65
N LYS A 212 1.44 6.83 -31.34
CA LYS A 212 1.41 6.76 -32.80
C LYS A 212 0.11 6.21 -33.38
N GLU A 213 -0.78 5.60 -32.60
CA GLU A 213 -1.96 4.92 -33.14
C GLU A 213 -3.32 5.47 -32.67
N ASP A 214 -3.41 6.26 -31.59
CA ASP A 214 -4.71 6.75 -31.08
C ASP A 214 -4.83 8.29 -31.08
N THR A 215 -5.22 8.85 -32.23
CA THR A 215 -5.68 10.27 -32.34
C THR A 215 -7.21 10.41 -32.25
N THR A 216 -7.93 9.42 -31.71
CA THR A 216 -9.39 9.53 -31.57
C THR A 216 -9.92 8.78 -30.36
N GLN A 217 -10.04 9.46 -29.22
CA GLN A 217 -11.32 9.65 -28.49
C GLN A 217 -11.07 10.27 -27.12
N ASN A 218 -11.51 11.52 -26.97
CA ASN A 218 -11.65 12.19 -25.69
C ASN A 218 -12.72 11.49 -24.85
N ASN A 219 -12.32 10.96 -23.69
CA ASN A 219 -13.20 10.78 -22.53
C ASN A 219 -12.47 11.35 -21.30
N PRO A 220 -13.00 12.40 -20.64
CA PRO A 220 -12.41 12.99 -19.44
C PRO A 220 -12.83 12.18 -18.22
N THR A 221 -12.43 10.91 -18.16
CA THR A 221 -12.26 10.24 -16.87
C THR A 221 -10.79 10.34 -16.53
N GLU A 222 -10.47 11.06 -15.46
CA GLU A 222 -9.12 11.26 -14.92
C GLU A 222 -8.49 9.94 -14.43
N GLN A 223 -8.41 8.93 -15.28
CA GLN A 223 -7.57 7.75 -15.06
C GLN A 223 -6.20 8.06 -15.61
N SER A 224 -5.41 8.66 -14.73
CA SER A 224 -3.99 8.91 -14.90
C SER A 224 -3.25 7.84 -15.71
N ASP A 225 -2.49 8.28 -16.71
CA ASP A 225 -1.75 7.38 -17.57
C ASP A 225 -0.44 6.93 -16.88
N PRO A 226 -0.13 5.61 -16.79
CA PRO A 226 1.08 5.10 -16.14
C PRO A 226 2.38 5.78 -16.59
N PRO A 227 2.61 6.08 -17.89
CA PRO A 227 3.80 6.80 -18.31
C PRO A 227 3.95 8.19 -17.68
N GLN A 228 2.85 8.95 -17.58
CA GLN A 228 2.88 10.28 -16.97
C GLN A 228 3.20 10.19 -15.48
N PHE A 229 2.60 9.23 -14.78
CA PHE A 229 2.92 8.96 -13.38
C PHE A 229 4.37 8.49 -13.18
N ALA A 230 4.89 7.65 -14.07
CA ALA A 230 6.26 7.19 -14.02
C ALA A 230 7.24 8.35 -14.22
N GLU A 231 6.95 9.27 -15.12
CA GLU A 231 7.73 10.50 -15.31
C GLU A 231 7.70 11.38 -14.05
N THR A 232 6.52 11.61 -13.46
CA THR A 232 6.39 12.38 -12.22
C THR A 232 7.19 11.73 -11.09
N CYS A 233 7.09 10.42 -10.91
CA CYS A 233 7.85 9.68 -9.91
C CYS A 233 9.37 9.75 -10.16
N MET A 234 9.81 9.63 -11.41
CA MET A 234 11.22 9.75 -11.77
C MET A 234 11.76 11.15 -11.50
N ARG A 235 10.97 12.19 -11.80
CA ARG A 235 11.31 13.59 -11.52
C ARG A 235 11.42 13.84 -10.03
N GLU A 236 10.50 13.32 -9.23
CA GLU A 236 10.51 13.40 -7.77
C GLU A 236 11.75 12.69 -7.18
N LEU A 237 12.10 11.50 -7.68
CA LEU A 237 13.30 10.77 -7.29
C LEU A 237 14.57 11.57 -7.61
N VAL A 238 14.74 12.01 -8.87
CA VAL A 238 15.92 12.78 -9.31
C VAL A 238 16.03 14.09 -8.54
N GLY A 239 14.90 14.78 -8.31
CA GLY A 239 14.87 16.06 -7.60
C GLY A 239 15.31 15.98 -6.13
N ARG A 240 15.29 14.78 -5.54
CA ARG A 240 15.78 14.53 -4.16
C ARG A 240 17.19 13.95 -4.11
N ALA A 241 17.80 13.60 -5.24
CA ALA A 241 19.15 13.08 -5.26
C ALA A 241 20.18 14.19 -5.01
N SER A 242 20.95 14.07 -3.92
CA SER A 242 22.14 14.91 -3.74
C SER A 242 23.27 14.50 -4.70
N PHE A 243 24.29 15.33 -4.84
CA PHE A 243 25.45 15.04 -5.70
C PHE A 243 26.11 13.69 -5.38
N GLY A 244 26.17 13.28 -4.11
CA GLY A 244 26.72 11.98 -3.70
C GLY A 244 25.89 10.77 -4.17
N HIS A 245 24.59 10.96 -4.40
CA HIS A 245 23.64 9.91 -4.76
C HIS A 245 23.26 9.91 -6.25
N ILE A 246 23.58 10.96 -7.00
CA ILE A 246 23.19 11.07 -8.42
C ILE A 246 23.70 9.89 -9.27
N ARG A 247 24.86 9.34 -8.93
CA ARG A 247 25.43 8.16 -9.59
C ARG A 247 24.52 6.93 -9.49
N CYS A 248 23.77 6.81 -8.39
CA CYS A 248 22.85 5.71 -8.14
C CYS A 248 21.63 5.77 -9.04
N VAL A 249 21.27 6.96 -9.55
CA VAL A 249 20.20 7.15 -10.53
C VAL A 249 20.73 7.07 -11.96
N ILE A 250 21.82 7.77 -12.27
CA ILE A 250 22.38 7.83 -13.62
C ILE A 250 22.83 6.46 -14.12
N ARG A 251 23.51 5.66 -13.28
CA ARG A 251 24.06 4.36 -13.71
C ARG A 251 22.97 3.39 -14.20
N PRO A 252 21.86 3.17 -13.47
CA PRO A 252 20.74 2.38 -14.00
C PRO A 252 20.11 2.98 -15.26
N VAL A 253 19.98 4.30 -15.38
CA VAL A 253 19.49 4.95 -16.61
C VAL A 253 20.37 4.59 -17.81
N LEU A 254 21.68 4.76 -17.69
CA LEU A 254 22.63 4.44 -18.75
C LEU A 254 22.55 2.96 -19.14
N ARG A 255 22.53 2.06 -18.15
CA ARG A 255 22.35 0.62 -18.41
C ARG A 255 21.05 0.31 -19.14
N PHE A 256 19.97 1.00 -18.81
CA PHE A 256 18.68 0.76 -19.44
C PHE A 256 18.61 1.31 -20.86
N VAL A 257 19.27 2.43 -21.15
CA VAL A 257 19.25 3.07 -22.48
C VAL A 257 20.24 2.43 -23.45
N PHE A 258 21.37 1.92 -22.95
CA PHE A 258 22.47 1.39 -23.77
C PHE A 258 22.61 -0.14 -23.74
N ASN A 259 21.71 -0.86 -23.08
CA ASN A 259 21.50 -2.31 -23.28
C ASN A 259 20.39 -2.54 -24.32
#